data_AF-X6PYD7-F1
#
_entry.id   AF-X6PYD7-F1
#
_cell.length_a   1.000
_cell.length_b   1.000
_cell.length_c   1.000
_cell.angle_alpha   90.00
_cell.angle_beta   90.00
_cell.angle_gamma   90.00
#
_symmetry.space_group_name_H-M   'P 1'
#
loop_
_entity.id
_entity.type
_entity.pdbx_description
1 polymer ?
#
loop_
_entity_poly.entity_id
_entity_poly.type
_entity_poly.pdbx_seq_one_letter_code
_entity_poly.pdbx_strand_id
1 'polypeptide(L)'
;MSSSRKPSTNTYIAIDLKSFYASVECVERGLDPMTTNLVVADKGRTEKTICLAVSPSLKAHGIPGRARLFEVIQRLKEVNEERCLLAGKALTGKSYNAKELEQHPDWAVDYLTAIPRMSHYIKHSAKIYNIYLRYIAPEDIHVYSIDEVFIDATAYLSSYRMTAHELAIKMIRDVLRETGITATAGIGTNMYLCKVAMDIVAKHIPADKDGVRIAELDEKSYRDKLWDHRPLTDFWRVGRGIAQRLYSYGIDTMGKIARCSIHQEELLYKLFGVNAELLIDHAWGWEPCTMEMVKAYRPEHSSMSSGQVLQEAYSFRKARVVVQEMADAIALDLVEKRCVSDQLVLYVGYDRESLTSPAGKDYTGPVSVDWYGRKVPKSAHGTANLHRFTSSSRLIGKAILALYDEIVDKRLLVRRLNISTNHVLSEEQMKQRTSKPVELDMFTDYEAVKKEKQIEEAALARERKIQETIINIKNKFGKNSLLRGLNFDEGSTAKERNKQIGGHKA
;
A
#
# COMPACT_ATOMS: atom_id res chain seq x y z
N MET A 1 31.38 -44.04 7.81
CA MET A 1 30.49 -43.71 6.68
C MET A 1 29.96 -42.30 6.90
N SER A 2 30.55 -41.34 6.17
CA SER A 2 30.18 -39.93 6.21
C SER A 2 28.83 -39.73 5.52
N SER A 3 27.79 -39.40 6.28
CA SER A 3 26.54 -38.87 5.74
C SER A 3 26.74 -37.37 5.50
N SER A 4 27.22 -37.02 4.31
CA SER A 4 27.15 -35.66 3.79
C SER A 4 25.69 -35.26 3.56
N ARG A 5 25.02 -34.75 4.61
CA ARG A 5 23.85 -33.90 4.40
C ARG A 5 24.33 -32.69 3.61
N LYS A 6 24.00 -32.63 2.31
CA LYS A 6 24.06 -31.38 1.55
C LYS A 6 23.39 -30.31 2.42
N PRO A 7 24.00 -29.12 2.64
CA PRO A 7 23.27 -28.04 3.28
C PRO A 7 22.00 -27.82 2.46
N SER A 8 20.83 -28.01 3.06
CA SER A 8 19.57 -27.76 2.38
C SER A 8 19.57 -26.28 2.01
N THR A 9 19.75 -25.99 0.72
CA THR A 9 19.63 -24.64 0.20
C THR A 9 18.17 -24.26 0.41
N ASN A 10 17.91 -23.28 1.27
CA ASN A 10 16.56 -22.78 1.46
C ASN A 10 15.97 -22.44 0.09
N THR A 11 14.69 -22.69 -0.11
CA THR A 11 14.02 -22.45 -1.39
C THR A 11 12.72 -21.71 -1.14
N TYR A 12 12.67 -20.47 -1.63
CA TYR A 12 11.53 -19.59 -1.50
C TYR A 12 10.85 -19.40 -2.84
N ILE A 13 9.52 -19.24 -2.82
CA ILE A 13 8.69 -18.95 -3.99
C ILE A 13 7.95 -17.64 -3.71
N ALA A 14 8.10 -16.66 -4.59
CA ALA A 14 7.24 -15.47 -4.64
C ALA A 14 6.19 -15.68 -5.75
N ILE A 15 4.93 -15.35 -5.49
CA ILE A 15 3.84 -15.44 -6.48
C ILE A 15 3.08 -14.12 -6.50
N ASP A 16 2.96 -13.51 -7.69
CA ASP A 16 2.24 -12.26 -7.97
C ASP A 16 1.14 -12.50 -9.02
N LEU A 17 -0.10 -12.14 -8.68
CA LEU A 17 -1.25 -12.29 -9.56
C LEU A 17 -1.25 -11.22 -10.66
N LYS A 18 -1.34 -11.65 -11.92
CA LYS A 18 -1.17 -10.76 -13.06
C LYS A 18 -2.27 -9.71 -13.10
N SER A 19 -1.91 -8.43 -12.91
CA SER A 19 -2.83 -7.28 -13.00
C SER A 19 -4.12 -7.50 -12.18
N PHE A 20 -3.98 -7.98 -10.95
CA PHE A 20 -5.02 -8.60 -10.14
C PHE A 20 -6.42 -7.97 -10.25
N TYR A 21 -6.59 -6.67 -9.97
CA TYR A 21 -7.93 -6.06 -10.02
C TYR A 21 -8.53 -6.06 -11.42
N ALA A 22 -7.74 -5.80 -12.46
CA ALA A 22 -8.23 -5.84 -13.83
C ALA A 22 -8.62 -7.27 -14.22
N SER A 23 -7.85 -8.26 -13.78
CA SER A 23 -8.14 -9.67 -14.03
C SER A 23 -9.41 -10.14 -13.34
N VAL A 24 -9.64 -9.77 -12.08
CA VAL A 24 -10.91 -10.04 -11.38
C VAL A 24 -12.08 -9.40 -12.14
N GLU A 25 -11.95 -8.14 -12.56
CA GLU A 25 -13.02 -7.46 -13.31
C GLU A 25 -13.29 -8.10 -14.69
N CYS A 26 -12.28 -8.62 -15.38
CA CYS A 26 -12.46 -9.35 -16.63
C CYS A 26 -13.18 -10.68 -16.41
N VAL A 27 -12.70 -11.52 -15.48
CA VAL A 27 -13.29 -12.85 -15.22
C VAL A 27 -14.76 -12.74 -14.82
N GLU A 28 -15.10 -11.82 -13.92
CA GLU A 28 -16.48 -11.59 -13.47
C GLU A 28 -17.43 -11.14 -14.60
N ARG A 29 -16.88 -10.61 -15.70
CA ARG A 29 -17.63 -10.21 -16.90
C ARG A 29 -17.63 -11.28 -17.99
N GLY A 30 -17.07 -12.46 -17.74
CA GLY A 30 -16.90 -13.50 -18.74
C GLY A 30 -15.89 -13.13 -19.84
N LEU A 31 -14.97 -12.21 -19.54
CA LEU A 31 -13.93 -11.72 -20.45
C LEU A 31 -12.58 -12.36 -20.10
N ASP A 32 -11.75 -12.58 -21.10
CA ASP A 32 -10.38 -13.09 -20.92
C ASP A 32 -9.45 -11.96 -20.41
N PRO A 33 -8.86 -12.08 -19.20
CA PRO A 33 -7.95 -11.08 -18.65
C PRO A 33 -6.72 -10.78 -19.51
N MET A 34 -6.26 -11.73 -20.31
CA MET A 34 -5.01 -11.59 -21.07
C MET A 34 -5.19 -10.83 -22.37
N THR A 35 -6.42 -10.80 -22.91
CA THR A 35 -6.72 -10.20 -24.22
C THR A 35 -7.61 -8.96 -24.11
N THR A 36 -8.34 -8.78 -23.01
CA THR A 36 -9.28 -7.67 -22.85
C THR A 36 -8.59 -6.40 -22.37
N ASN A 37 -8.75 -5.31 -23.12
CA ASN A 37 -8.34 -3.97 -22.74
C ASN A 37 -9.28 -3.40 -21.67
N LEU A 38 -8.86 -3.46 -20.41
CA LEU A 38 -9.66 -3.00 -19.27
C LEU A 38 -8.82 -2.17 -18.29
N VAL A 39 -9.39 -1.06 -17.84
CA VAL A 39 -8.86 -0.23 -16.76
C VAL A 39 -9.79 -0.25 -15.56
N VAL A 40 -9.22 -0.35 -14.36
CA VAL A 40 -9.98 -0.26 -13.11
C VAL A 40 -9.90 1.18 -12.61
N ALA A 41 -10.90 1.99 -12.93
CA ALA A 41 -11.00 3.40 -12.60
C ALA A 41 -12.47 3.85 -12.50
N ASP A 42 -12.73 4.83 -11.64
CA ASP A 42 -14.06 5.44 -11.53
C ASP A 42 -14.20 6.61 -12.52
N LYS A 43 -14.77 6.35 -13.69
CA LYS A 43 -15.07 7.38 -14.71
C LYS A 43 -16.05 8.45 -14.23
N GLY A 44 -16.83 8.21 -13.18
CA GLY A 44 -17.74 9.19 -12.60
C GLY A 44 -17.02 10.30 -11.82
N ARG A 45 -15.71 10.15 -11.59
CA ARG A 45 -14.84 11.20 -11.05
C ARG A 45 -14.24 12.02 -12.21
N THR A 46 -13.09 12.65 -11.97
CA THR A 46 -12.33 13.33 -13.03
C THR A 46 -11.39 12.38 -13.74
N GLU A 47 -10.97 12.70 -14.96
CA GLU A 47 -9.92 11.97 -15.70
C GLU A 47 -8.55 11.98 -14.98
N LYS A 48 -8.40 12.82 -13.95
CA LYS A 48 -7.25 12.81 -13.03
C LYS A 48 -7.31 11.66 -12.02
N THR A 49 -8.37 10.85 -12.03
CA THR A 49 -8.47 9.68 -11.17
C THR A 49 -7.33 8.70 -11.45
N ILE A 50 -6.88 8.03 -10.41
CA ILE A 50 -5.90 6.96 -10.53
C ILE A 50 -6.59 5.71 -11.09
N CYS A 51 -5.94 5.04 -12.03
CA CYS A 51 -6.27 3.68 -12.43
C CYS A 51 -5.62 2.74 -11.42
N LEU A 52 -6.42 1.98 -10.69
CA LEU A 52 -5.93 1.02 -9.71
C LEU A 52 -5.22 -0.17 -10.36
N ALA A 53 -5.70 -0.57 -11.54
CA ALA A 53 -5.07 -1.59 -12.36
C ALA A 53 -5.34 -1.31 -13.84
N VAL A 54 -4.42 -1.81 -14.66
CA VAL A 54 -4.48 -1.80 -16.12
C VAL A 54 -4.29 -3.25 -16.55
N SER A 55 -5.13 -3.74 -17.46
CA SER A 55 -5.05 -5.11 -17.96
C SER A 55 -3.71 -5.39 -18.67
N PRO A 56 -3.27 -6.65 -18.73
CA PRO A 56 -2.06 -7.06 -19.45
C PRO A 56 -2.01 -6.57 -20.91
N SER A 57 -3.12 -6.65 -21.64
CA SER A 57 -3.19 -6.21 -23.04
C SER A 57 -2.99 -4.69 -23.19
N LEU A 58 -3.57 -3.88 -22.29
CA LEU A 58 -3.34 -2.43 -22.30
C LEU A 58 -1.90 -2.06 -21.92
N LYS A 59 -1.26 -2.82 -21.02
CA LYS A 59 0.15 -2.62 -20.69
C LYS A 59 1.06 -2.85 -21.91
N ALA A 60 0.69 -3.74 -22.82
CA ALA A 60 1.44 -3.97 -24.06
C ALA A 60 1.48 -2.73 -24.98
N HIS A 61 0.56 -1.78 -24.81
CA HIS A 61 0.56 -0.49 -25.50
C HIS A 61 1.43 0.58 -24.81
N GLY A 62 2.21 0.23 -23.78
CA GLY A 62 3.09 1.14 -23.05
C GLY A 62 2.41 1.90 -21.90
N ILE A 63 1.20 1.51 -21.51
CA ILE A 63 0.48 2.13 -20.41
C ILE A 63 1.03 1.59 -19.07
N PRO A 64 1.49 2.45 -18.14
CA PRO A 64 2.01 1.99 -16.86
C PRO A 64 0.89 1.42 -15.96
N GLY A 65 1.24 0.45 -15.11
CA GLY A 65 0.27 -0.23 -14.24
C GLY A 65 -0.46 0.65 -13.23
N ARG A 66 0.06 1.86 -12.94
CA ARG A 66 -0.53 2.87 -12.06
C ARG A 66 -0.65 4.23 -12.76
N ALA A 67 -1.20 4.22 -13.98
CA ALA A 67 -1.50 5.43 -14.74
C ALA A 67 -2.65 6.25 -14.12
N ARG A 68 -2.76 7.51 -14.51
CA ARG A 68 -3.99 8.30 -14.42
C ARG A 68 -4.86 8.03 -15.64
N LEU A 69 -6.19 8.19 -15.51
CA LEU A 69 -7.10 7.90 -16.61
C LEU A 69 -6.81 8.77 -17.85
N PHE A 70 -6.42 10.03 -17.68
CA PHE A 70 -6.01 10.89 -18.81
C PHE A 70 -4.75 10.37 -19.53
N GLU A 71 -3.80 9.75 -18.82
CA GLU A 71 -2.59 9.17 -19.44
C GLU A 71 -2.95 7.96 -20.31
N VAL A 72 -3.94 7.18 -19.89
CA VAL A 72 -4.50 6.06 -20.67
C VAL A 72 -5.16 6.57 -21.95
N ILE A 73 -6.00 7.61 -21.84
CA ILE A 73 -6.70 8.22 -22.98
C ILE A 73 -5.68 8.79 -23.97
N GLN A 74 -4.69 9.54 -23.47
CA GLN A 74 -3.65 10.12 -24.30
C GLN A 74 -2.83 9.05 -25.03
N ARG A 75 -2.37 8.01 -24.31
CA ARG A 75 -1.57 6.95 -24.93
C ARG A 75 -2.36 6.14 -25.96
N LEU A 76 -3.64 5.87 -25.71
CA LEU A 76 -4.48 5.19 -26.71
C LEU A 76 -4.75 6.04 -27.94
N LYS A 77 -4.84 7.37 -27.78
CA LYS A 77 -4.93 8.28 -28.92
C LYS A 77 -3.69 8.17 -29.81
N GLU A 78 -2.50 8.21 -29.23
CA GLU A 78 -1.23 8.02 -29.95
C GLU A 78 -1.17 6.66 -30.67
N VAL A 79 -1.55 5.58 -29.99
CA VAL A 79 -1.61 4.23 -30.59
C VAL A 79 -2.58 4.17 -31.76
N ASN A 80 -3.73 4.84 -31.67
CA ASN A 80 -4.71 4.88 -32.75
C ASN A 80 -4.24 5.76 -33.92
N GLU A 81 -3.50 6.83 -33.66
CA GLU A 81 -2.83 7.63 -34.69
C GLU A 81 -1.79 6.77 -35.43
N GLU A 82 -0.96 6.02 -34.71
CA GLU A 82 0.00 5.06 -35.29
C GLU A 82 -0.69 4.01 -36.17
N ARG A 83 -1.80 3.42 -35.69
CA ARG A 83 -2.58 2.45 -36.48
C ARG A 83 -3.23 3.06 -37.72
N CYS A 84 -3.74 4.28 -37.62
CA CYS A 84 -4.32 5.00 -38.77
C CYS A 84 -3.28 5.25 -39.86
N LEU A 85 -2.05 5.62 -39.46
CA LEU A 85 -0.93 5.80 -40.39
C LEU A 85 -0.54 4.47 -41.06
N LEU A 86 -0.46 3.39 -40.30
CA LEU A 86 -0.14 2.05 -40.84
C LEU A 86 -1.22 1.51 -41.78
N ALA A 87 -2.50 1.80 -41.52
CA ALA A 87 -3.60 1.39 -42.37
C ALA A 87 -3.71 2.22 -43.66
N GLY A 88 -3.11 3.42 -43.70
CA GLY A 88 -3.20 4.35 -44.83
C GLY A 88 -4.62 4.90 -45.09
N LYS A 89 -5.55 4.66 -44.17
CA LYS A 89 -6.96 5.07 -44.24
C LYS A 89 -7.50 5.34 -42.84
N ALA A 90 -8.65 6.00 -42.76
CA ALA A 90 -9.38 6.17 -41.51
C ALA A 90 -9.78 4.80 -40.92
N LEU A 91 -9.70 4.67 -39.60
CA LEU A 91 -10.04 3.45 -38.88
C LEU A 91 -11.54 3.14 -39.04
N THR A 92 -11.86 1.89 -39.37
CA THR A 92 -13.20 1.45 -39.82
C THR A 92 -14.06 0.92 -38.68
N GLY A 93 -13.45 0.57 -37.55
CA GLY A 93 -14.11 -0.02 -36.39
C GLY A 93 -13.30 0.20 -35.12
N LYS A 94 -13.77 -0.37 -34.01
CA LYS A 94 -13.08 -0.33 -32.73
C LYS A 94 -13.31 -1.61 -31.95
N SER A 95 -12.30 -2.08 -31.22
CA SER A 95 -12.44 -3.23 -30.32
C SER A 95 -11.60 -3.04 -29.07
N TYR A 96 -12.08 -3.61 -27.97
CA TYR A 96 -11.34 -3.72 -26.72
C TYR A 96 -10.65 -5.09 -26.58
N ASN A 97 -10.76 -6.00 -27.55
CA ASN A 97 -10.15 -7.32 -27.52
C ASN A 97 -8.89 -7.34 -28.40
N ALA A 98 -7.74 -7.66 -27.80
CA ALA A 98 -6.46 -7.74 -28.49
C ALA A 98 -6.47 -8.72 -29.68
N LYS A 99 -7.15 -9.87 -29.57
CA LYS A 99 -7.21 -10.87 -30.65
C LYS A 99 -8.01 -10.37 -31.85
N GLU A 100 -9.09 -9.62 -31.61
CA GLU A 100 -9.85 -8.99 -32.70
C GLU A 100 -9.04 -7.87 -33.36
N LEU A 101 -8.29 -7.10 -32.57
CA LEU A 101 -7.41 -6.04 -33.07
C LEU A 101 -6.21 -6.58 -33.87
N GLU A 102 -5.76 -7.80 -33.61
CA GLU A 102 -4.75 -8.48 -34.43
C GLU A 102 -5.33 -8.90 -35.80
N GLN A 103 -6.59 -9.34 -35.83
CA GLN A 103 -7.29 -9.73 -37.06
C GLN A 103 -7.74 -8.52 -37.90
N HIS A 104 -7.95 -7.37 -37.25
CA HIS A 104 -8.37 -6.12 -37.88
C HIS A 104 -7.37 -4.98 -37.61
N PRO A 105 -6.29 -4.88 -38.41
CA PRO A 105 -5.32 -3.80 -38.29
C PRO A 105 -5.92 -2.39 -38.48
N ASP A 106 -7.03 -2.29 -39.21
CA ASP A 106 -7.74 -1.05 -39.50
C ASP A 106 -8.77 -0.65 -38.42
N TRP A 107 -8.82 -1.35 -37.29
CA TRP A 107 -9.65 -0.98 -36.15
C TRP A 107 -8.87 -0.20 -35.09
N ALA A 108 -9.57 0.72 -34.43
CA ALA A 108 -9.09 1.47 -33.29
C ALA A 108 -9.09 0.60 -32.02
N VAL A 109 -8.05 0.77 -31.21
CA VAL A 109 -7.96 0.23 -29.86
C VAL A 109 -8.91 1.01 -28.96
N ASP A 110 -9.90 0.33 -28.41
CA ASP A 110 -10.80 0.84 -27.37
C ASP A 110 -10.52 0.12 -26.04
N TYR A 111 -11.14 0.58 -24.96
CA TYR A 111 -10.97 0.01 -23.63
C TYR A 111 -12.24 0.07 -22.78
N LEU A 112 -12.40 -0.95 -21.93
CA LEU A 112 -13.43 -1.01 -20.92
C LEU A 112 -12.96 -0.36 -19.63
N THR A 113 -13.91 0.17 -18.85
CA THR A 113 -13.64 0.70 -17.52
C THR A 113 -14.51 0.06 -16.47
N ALA A 114 -13.87 -0.45 -15.42
CA ALA A 114 -14.52 -1.02 -14.26
C ALA A 114 -14.34 -0.12 -13.04
N ILE A 115 -15.42 0.14 -12.32
CA ILE A 115 -15.36 0.85 -11.06
C ILE A 115 -14.70 -0.07 -10.02
N PRO A 116 -13.71 0.41 -9.23
CA PRO A 116 -13.10 -0.35 -8.15
C PRO A 116 -14.12 -0.95 -7.17
N ARG A 117 -14.00 -2.25 -6.86
CA ARG A 117 -14.82 -3.00 -5.87
C ARG A 117 -13.91 -3.66 -4.82
N MET A 118 -13.43 -2.89 -3.86
CA MET A 118 -12.32 -3.33 -2.98
C MET A 118 -12.66 -4.53 -2.09
N SER A 119 -13.86 -4.60 -1.51
CA SER A 119 -14.30 -5.75 -0.71
C SER A 119 -14.35 -7.03 -1.55
N HIS A 120 -14.73 -6.91 -2.82
CA HIS A 120 -14.78 -8.02 -3.75
C HIS A 120 -13.38 -8.51 -4.14
N TYR A 121 -12.40 -7.62 -4.30
CA TYR A 121 -11.00 -7.99 -4.50
C TYR A 121 -10.41 -8.71 -3.28
N ILE A 122 -10.74 -8.26 -2.06
CA ILE A 122 -10.30 -8.92 -0.82
C ILE A 122 -10.86 -10.34 -0.74
N LYS A 123 -12.13 -10.56 -1.10
CA LYS A 123 -12.73 -11.90 -1.15
C LYS A 123 -12.05 -12.81 -2.16
N HIS A 124 -11.72 -12.29 -3.34
CA HIS A 124 -10.96 -13.03 -4.36
C HIS A 124 -9.55 -13.40 -3.88
N SER A 125 -8.84 -12.46 -3.26
CA SER A 125 -7.53 -12.69 -2.67
C SER A 125 -7.58 -13.78 -1.60
N ALA A 126 -8.58 -13.74 -0.70
CA ALA A 126 -8.78 -14.77 0.31
C ALA A 126 -9.10 -16.15 -0.31
N LYS A 127 -9.90 -16.21 -1.40
CA LYS A 127 -10.16 -17.45 -2.14
C LYS A 127 -8.86 -18.03 -2.71
N ILE A 128 -8.00 -17.20 -3.27
CA ILE A 128 -6.70 -17.62 -3.82
C ILE A 128 -5.75 -18.08 -2.70
N TYR A 129 -5.70 -17.34 -1.59
CA TYR A 129 -4.92 -17.73 -0.43
C TYR A 129 -5.34 -19.11 0.11
N ASN A 130 -6.64 -19.41 0.14
CA ASN A 130 -7.16 -20.73 0.51
C ASN A 130 -6.71 -21.85 -0.44
N ILE A 131 -6.37 -21.55 -1.69
CA ILE A 131 -5.78 -22.53 -2.61
C ILE A 131 -4.34 -22.82 -2.17
N TYR A 132 -3.54 -21.80 -1.84
CA TYR A 132 -2.17 -21.98 -1.34
C TYR A 132 -2.13 -22.78 -0.03
N LEU A 133 -3.09 -22.56 0.87
CA LEU A 133 -3.19 -23.30 2.13
C LEU A 133 -3.44 -24.81 1.96
N ARG A 134 -3.84 -25.29 0.78
CA ARG A 134 -3.93 -26.73 0.49
C ARG A 134 -2.56 -27.38 0.35
N TYR A 135 -1.53 -26.58 0.11
CA TYR A 135 -0.18 -27.02 -0.20
C TYR A 135 0.83 -26.68 0.91
N ILE A 136 0.71 -25.49 1.49
CA ILE A 136 1.69 -24.89 2.39
C ILE A 136 0.99 -24.45 3.68
N ALA A 137 1.61 -24.70 4.83
CA ALA A 137 1.10 -24.26 6.12
C ALA A 137 1.16 -22.71 6.26
N PRO A 138 0.23 -22.08 7.00
CA PRO A 138 0.17 -20.62 7.12
C PRO A 138 1.42 -20.00 7.78
N GLU A 139 2.20 -20.76 8.54
CA GLU A 139 3.48 -20.36 9.12
C GLU A 139 4.52 -20.10 8.03
N ASP A 140 4.45 -20.83 6.91
CA ASP A 140 5.40 -20.79 5.80
C ASP A 140 4.95 -19.89 4.64
N ILE A 141 3.80 -19.20 4.78
CA ILE A 141 3.31 -18.22 3.81
C ILE A 141 3.29 -16.82 4.43
N HIS A 142 3.95 -15.85 3.79
CA HIS A 142 3.82 -14.43 4.11
C HIS A 142 3.04 -13.69 3.02
N VAL A 143 1.89 -13.13 3.40
CA VAL A 143 1.10 -12.25 2.52
C VAL A 143 1.79 -10.89 2.45
N TYR A 144 2.43 -10.61 1.32
CA TYR A 144 3.15 -9.35 1.09
C TYR A 144 2.20 -8.22 0.66
N SER A 145 1.23 -8.55 -0.19
CA SER A 145 0.16 -7.65 -0.63
C SER A 145 -1.13 -8.45 -0.87
N ILE A 146 -2.17 -7.77 -1.37
CA ILE A 146 -3.44 -8.43 -1.74
C ILE A 146 -3.28 -9.44 -2.88
N ASP A 147 -2.26 -9.29 -3.70
CA ASP A 147 -1.99 -10.07 -4.90
C ASP A 147 -0.64 -10.79 -4.88
N GLU A 148 0.13 -10.65 -3.80
CA GLU A 148 1.50 -11.15 -3.70
C GLU A 148 1.75 -11.92 -2.40
N VAL A 149 2.35 -13.10 -2.53
CA VAL A 149 2.75 -13.95 -1.39
C VAL A 149 4.19 -14.42 -1.53
N PHE A 150 4.87 -14.55 -0.40
CA PHE A 150 6.11 -15.31 -0.25
C PHE A 150 5.79 -16.65 0.41
N ILE A 151 6.44 -17.71 -0.07
CA ILE A 151 6.29 -19.07 0.40
C ILE A 151 7.68 -19.62 0.70
N ASP A 152 7.90 -20.14 1.91
CA ASP A 152 9.02 -21.02 2.18
C ASP A 152 8.65 -22.45 1.75
N ALA A 153 9.20 -22.88 0.62
CA ALA A 153 8.91 -24.20 0.06
C ALA A 153 9.86 -25.28 0.56
N THR A 154 10.91 -24.92 1.31
CA THR A 154 12.09 -25.75 1.59
C THR A 154 11.72 -27.15 2.11
N ALA A 155 10.89 -27.23 3.15
CA ALA A 155 10.48 -28.51 3.74
C ALA A 155 9.58 -29.34 2.82
N TYR A 156 8.75 -28.66 2.01
CA TYR A 156 7.68 -29.26 1.22
C TYR A 156 8.18 -29.96 -0.05
N LEU A 157 9.28 -29.50 -0.65
CA LEU A 157 9.82 -30.07 -1.89
C LEU A 157 10.11 -31.57 -1.74
N SER A 158 10.71 -31.95 -0.60
CA SER A 158 11.03 -33.34 -0.30
C SER A 158 9.80 -34.20 -0.07
N SER A 159 8.79 -33.68 0.66
CA SER A 159 7.54 -34.36 0.97
C SER A 159 6.69 -34.61 -0.27
N TYR A 160 6.58 -33.61 -1.16
CA TYR A 160 5.84 -33.74 -2.41
C TYR A 160 6.61 -34.46 -3.51
N ARG A 161 7.92 -34.69 -3.34
CA ARG A 161 8.83 -35.19 -4.38
C ARG A 161 8.74 -34.36 -5.67
N MET A 162 8.67 -33.05 -5.49
CA MET A 162 8.56 -32.06 -6.56
C MET A 162 9.72 -31.07 -6.46
N THR A 163 10.16 -30.59 -7.62
CA THR A 163 10.98 -29.38 -7.69
C THR A 163 10.14 -28.16 -7.30
N ALA A 164 10.80 -27.06 -6.91
CA ALA A 164 10.11 -25.80 -6.62
C ALA A 164 9.33 -25.28 -7.84
N HIS A 165 9.87 -25.49 -9.05
CA HIS A 165 9.20 -25.15 -10.30
C HIS A 165 7.89 -25.91 -10.50
N GLU A 166 7.91 -27.23 -10.30
CA GLU A 166 6.71 -28.07 -10.41
C GLU A 166 5.65 -27.70 -9.36
N LEU A 167 6.08 -27.44 -8.12
CA LEU A 167 5.18 -27.02 -7.04
C LEU A 167 4.56 -25.64 -7.34
N ALA A 168 5.36 -24.69 -7.81
CA ALA A 168 4.87 -23.36 -8.21
C ALA A 168 3.86 -23.46 -9.35
N ILE A 169 4.17 -24.18 -10.43
CA ILE A 169 3.25 -24.41 -11.55
C ILE A 169 1.95 -25.04 -11.07
N LYS A 170 2.02 -26.05 -10.19
CA LYS A 170 0.84 -26.73 -9.67
C LYS A 170 -0.07 -25.77 -8.93
N MET A 171 0.48 -24.95 -8.02
CA MET A 171 -0.29 -23.94 -7.29
C MET A 171 -0.92 -22.90 -8.24
N ILE A 172 -0.14 -22.41 -9.22
CA ILE A 172 -0.63 -21.39 -10.17
C ILE A 172 -1.74 -21.95 -11.08
N ARG A 173 -1.59 -23.18 -11.58
CA ARG A 173 -2.62 -23.82 -12.41
C ARG A 173 -3.91 -24.08 -11.65
N ASP A 174 -3.82 -24.40 -10.37
CA ASP A 174 -5.00 -24.53 -9.51
C ASP A 174 -5.70 -23.18 -9.30
N VAL A 175 -4.93 -22.11 -9.09
CA VAL A 175 -5.46 -20.74 -9.04
C VAL A 175 -6.13 -20.38 -10.36
N LEU A 176 -5.48 -20.61 -11.50
CA LEU A 176 -6.03 -20.33 -12.82
C LEU A 176 -7.33 -21.11 -13.09
N ARG A 177 -7.35 -22.41 -12.76
CA ARG A 177 -8.54 -23.26 -12.95
C ARG A 177 -9.74 -22.80 -12.12
N GLU A 178 -9.52 -22.37 -10.88
CA GLU A 178 -10.60 -22.04 -9.94
C GLU A 178 -11.02 -20.57 -9.96
N THR A 179 -10.17 -19.69 -10.50
CA THR A 179 -10.40 -18.23 -10.47
C THR A 179 -10.29 -17.56 -11.83
N GLY A 180 -9.77 -18.23 -12.86
CA GLY A 180 -9.51 -17.63 -14.17
C GLY A 180 -8.36 -16.62 -14.18
N ILE A 181 -7.62 -16.49 -13.07
CA ILE A 181 -6.52 -15.53 -12.90
C ILE A 181 -5.19 -16.27 -12.98
N THR A 182 -4.30 -15.80 -13.85
CA THR A 182 -2.92 -16.30 -13.96
C THR A 182 -1.97 -15.52 -13.06
N ALA A 183 -0.79 -16.08 -12.81
CA ALA A 183 0.22 -15.51 -11.92
C ALA A 183 1.62 -15.59 -12.54
N THR A 184 2.51 -14.76 -12.03
CA THR A 184 3.96 -14.84 -12.26
C THR A 184 4.61 -15.32 -10.96
N ALA A 185 5.60 -16.19 -11.05
CA ALA A 185 6.36 -16.62 -9.89
C ALA A 185 7.87 -16.42 -10.07
N GLY A 186 8.55 -16.25 -8.95
CA GLY A 186 9.99 -16.30 -8.86
C GLY A 186 10.40 -17.31 -7.81
N ILE A 187 11.47 -18.04 -8.08
CA ILE A 187 12.04 -19.04 -7.19
C ILE A 187 13.46 -18.59 -6.86
N GLY A 188 13.87 -18.71 -5.61
CA GLY A 188 15.26 -18.42 -5.26
C GLY A 188 15.68 -18.97 -3.91
N THR A 189 16.98 -18.87 -3.65
CA THR A 189 17.60 -19.41 -2.43
C THR A 189 17.29 -18.58 -1.18
N ASN A 190 16.77 -17.36 -1.35
CA ASN A 190 16.31 -16.46 -0.30
C ASN A 190 15.14 -15.58 -0.80
N MET A 191 14.49 -14.85 0.11
CA MET A 191 13.32 -14.02 -0.23
C MET A 191 13.64 -12.89 -1.21
N TYR A 192 14.85 -12.31 -1.17
CA TYR A 192 15.26 -11.29 -2.12
C TYR A 192 15.35 -11.85 -3.54
N LEU A 193 16.04 -12.98 -3.71
CA LEU A 193 16.25 -13.59 -5.02
C LEU A 193 14.97 -14.10 -5.65
N CYS A 194 14.05 -14.69 -4.88
CA CYS A 194 12.75 -15.11 -5.43
C CYS A 194 11.91 -13.89 -5.87
N LYS A 195 11.94 -12.78 -5.10
CA LYS A 195 11.28 -11.53 -5.48
C LYS A 195 11.87 -10.92 -6.76
N VAL A 196 13.20 -10.85 -6.85
CA VAL A 196 13.90 -10.31 -8.02
C VAL A 196 13.73 -11.21 -9.25
N ALA A 197 13.73 -12.53 -9.08
CA ALA A 197 13.44 -13.48 -10.15
C ALA A 197 12.06 -13.21 -10.73
N MET A 198 11.05 -13.01 -9.88
CA MET A 198 9.68 -12.69 -10.28
C MET A 198 9.57 -11.30 -10.94
N ASP A 199 10.16 -10.27 -10.34
CA ASP A 199 9.98 -8.88 -10.75
C ASP A 199 10.77 -8.49 -12.00
N ILE A 200 11.94 -9.08 -12.21
CA ILE A 200 12.83 -8.73 -13.31
C ILE A 200 12.85 -9.85 -14.34
N VAL A 201 13.32 -11.03 -13.97
CA VAL A 201 13.63 -12.10 -14.93
C VAL A 201 12.34 -12.66 -15.54
N ALA A 202 11.36 -13.01 -14.70
CA ALA A 202 10.12 -13.63 -15.15
C ALA A 202 9.33 -12.72 -16.09
N LYS A 203 9.42 -11.39 -15.98
CA LYS A 203 8.73 -10.46 -16.89
C LYS A 203 9.24 -10.50 -18.34
N HIS A 204 10.48 -10.95 -18.55
CA HIS A 204 11.12 -11.02 -19.87
C HIS A 204 11.03 -12.43 -20.50
N ILE A 205 10.54 -13.43 -19.77
CA ILE A 205 10.38 -14.79 -20.28
C ILE A 205 9.02 -14.89 -21.03
N PRO A 206 8.98 -15.55 -22.20
CA PRO A 206 7.72 -15.88 -22.86
C PRO A 206 6.79 -16.63 -21.92
N ALA A 207 5.52 -16.23 -21.87
CA ALA A 207 4.55 -16.96 -21.07
C ALA A 207 4.32 -18.36 -21.66
N ASP A 208 4.03 -19.33 -20.80
CA ASP A 208 3.56 -20.63 -21.26
C ASP A 208 2.12 -20.53 -21.83
N LYS A 209 1.56 -21.69 -22.20
CA LYS A 209 0.21 -21.78 -22.78
C LYS A 209 -0.89 -21.24 -21.85
N ASP A 210 -0.63 -21.22 -20.55
CA ASP A 210 -1.54 -20.82 -19.48
C ASP A 210 -1.27 -19.36 -19.02
N GLY A 211 -0.37 -18.65 -19.71
CA GLY A 211 0.02 -17.28 -19.37
C GLY A 211 1.00 -17.17 -18.20
N VAL A 212 1.49 -18.30 -17.69
CA VAL A 212 2.36 -18.40 -16.51
C VAL A 212 3.79 -18.04 -16.89
N ARG A 213 4.45 -17.30 -16.01
CA ARG A 213 5.87 -16.97 -16.13
C ARG A 213 6.58 -17.31 -14.83
N ILE A 214 7.63 -18.12 -14.92
CA ILE A 214 8.44 -18.51 -13.76
C ILE A 214 9.90 -18.26 -14.09
N ALA A 215 10.63 -17.69 -13.14
CA ALA A 215 12.07 -17.56 -13.21
C ALA A 215 12.72 -18.02 -11.92
N GLU A 216 13.98 -18.43 -12.02
CA GLU A 216 14.75 -18.95 -10.89
C GLU A 216 16.08 -18.21 -10.80
N LEU A 217 16.47 -17.86 -9.57
CA LEU A 217 17.75 -17.24 -9.27
C LEU A 217 18.37 -17.83 -8.00
N ASP A 218 19.65 -18.12 -8.08
CA ASP A 218 20.57 -18.29 -6.95
C ASP A 218 21.59 -17.15 -6.95
N GLU A 219 22.47 -17.08 -5.94
CA GLU A 219 23.43 -15.98 -5.79
C GLU A 219 24.36 -15.87 -7.01
N LYS A 220 24.72 -17.01 -7.62
CA LYS A 220 25.62 -17.05 -8.78
C LYS A 220 24.90 -16.51 -10.02
N SER A 221 23.77 -17.10 -10.39
CA SER A 221 22.99 -16.69 -11.55
C SER A 221 22.44 -15.27 -11.43
N TYR A 222 22.18 -14.79 -10.22
CA TYR A 222 21.88 -13.39 -9.96
C TYR A 222 23.03 -12.47 -10.38
N ARG A 223 24.26 -12.76 -9.93
CA ARG A 223 25.45 -11.97 -10.29
C ARG A 223 25.71 -12.03 -11.80
N ASP A 224 25.61 -13.22 -12.38
CA ASP A 224 25.87 -13.43 -13.81
C ASP A 224 24.84 -12.71 -14.71
N LYS A 225 23.56 -12.68 -14.32
CA LYS A 225 22.48 -12.14 -15.15
C LYS A 225 22.14 -10.68 -14.86
N LEU A 226 22.24 -10.22 -13.61
CA LEU A 226 21.61 -8.97 -13.17
C LEU A 226 22.57 -7.90 -12.66
N TRP A 227 23.87 -8.16 -12.53
CA TRP A 227 24.81 -7.12 -12.08
C TRP A 227 24.91 -5.91 -12.99
N ASP A 228 24.65 -6.07 -14.28
CA ASP A 228 24.64 -4.98 -15.26
C ASP A 228 23.23 -4.51 -15.64
N HIS A 229 22.19 -5.05 -14.99
CA HIS A 229 20.80 -4.69 -15.24
C HIS A 229 20.53 -3.21 -14.91
N ARG A 230 19.71 -2.59 -15.76
CA ARG A 230 19.26 -1.19 -15.63
C ARG A 230 17.78 -1.10 -15.99
N PRO A 231 17.01 -0.21 -15.34
CA PRO A 231 17.42 0.70 -14.27
C PRO A 231 17.53 0.03 -12.89
N LEU A 232 18.26 0.66 -11.96
CA LEU A 232 18.35 0.23 -10.55
C LEU A 232 16.98 0.16 -9.86
N THR A 233 16.02 0.96 -10.31
CA THR A 233 14.68 1.01 -9.72
C THR A 233 13.84 -0.25 -9.93
N ASP A 234 14.32 -1.18 -10.74
CA ASP A 234 13.67 -2.49 -10.94
C ASP A 234 13.96 -3.46 -9.78
N PHE A 235 15.05 -3.24 -9.05
CA PHE A 235 15.39 -4.06 -7.90
C PHE A 235 14.54 -3.70 -6.69
N TRP A 236 14.09 -4.75 -6.01
CA TRP A 236 13.35 -4.61 -4.76
C TRP A 236 14.17 -3.78 -3.75
N ARG A 237 13.48 -2.96 -2.95
CA ARG A 237 14.05 -1.97 -2.01
C ARG A 237 14.79 -0.77 -2.62
N VAL A 238 15.03 -0.70 -3.94
CA VAL A 238 15.71 0.44 -4.57
C VAL A 238 14.71 1.42 -5.20
N GLY A 239 14.32 2.45 -4.44
CA GLY A 239 13.44 3.51 -4.93
C GLY A 239 14.16 4.61 -5.74
N ARG A 240 13.40 5.48 -6.41
CA ARG A 240 13.95 6.61 -7.22
C ARG A 240 14.92 7.49 -6.45
N GLY A 241 14.65 7.75 -5.16
CA GLY A 241 15.52 8.57 -4.32
C GLY A 241 16.88 7.91 -4.04
N ILE A 242 16.89 6.59 -3.79
CA ILE A 242 18.13 5.82 -3.63
C ILE A 242 18.90 5.79 -4.94
N ALA A 243 18.21 5.43 -6.04
CA ALA A 243 18.81 5.37 -7.37
C ALA A 243 19.43 6.72 -7.78
N GLN A 244 18.71 7.83 -7.61
CA GLN A 244 19.21 9.17 -7.94
C GLN A 244 20.45 9.55 -7.12
N ARG A 245 20.47 9.19 -5.83
CA ARG A 245 21.64 9.41 -4.97
C ARG A 245 22.82 8.54 -5.40
N LEU A 246 22.62 7.30 -5.82
CA LEU A 246 23.69 6.44 -6.34
C LEU A 246 24.21 6.96 -7.69
N TYR A 247 23.32 7.41 -8.58
CA TYR A 247 23.67 7.94 -9.89
C TYR A 247 24.58 9.18 -9.80
N SER A 248 24.42 10.04 -8.79
CA SER A 248 25.32 11.19 -8.59
C SER A 248 26.77 10.79 -8.25
N TYR A 249 27.01 9.53 -7.85
CA TYR A 249 28.33 8.96 -7.63
C TYR A 249 28.75 8.00 -8.75
N GLY A 250 28.04 7.97 -9.89
CA GLY A 250 28.35 7.10 -11.03
C GLY A 250 27.99 5.62 -10.81
N ILE A 251 27.26 5.31 -9.72
CA ILE A 251 26.80 3.96 -9.37
C ILE A 251 25.40 3.76 -9.95
N ASP A 252 25.30 2.97 -11.02
CA ASP A 252 24.07 2.81 -11.78
C ASP A 252 23.62 1.36 -12.01
N THR A 253 24.32 0.39 -11.41
CA THR A 253 23.98 -1.05 -11.45
C THR A 253 24.31 -1.73 -10.13
N MET A 254 23.70 -2.90 -9.86
CA MET A 254 23.98 -3.70 -8.65
C MET A 254 25.44 -4.15 -8.59
N GLY A 255 26.05 -4.50 -9.73
CA GLY A 255 27.47 -4.86 -9.77
C GLY A 255 28.39 -3.71 -9.38
N LYS A 256 28.02 -2.45 -9.68
CA LYS A 256 28.79 -1.29 -9.21
C LYS A 256 28.62 -1.06 -7.70
N ILE A 257 27.44 -1.32 -7.14
CA ILE A 257 27.23 -1.27 -5.68
C ILE A 257 28.11 -2.33 -5.00
N ALA A 258 28.10 -3.57 -5.49
CA ALA A 258 28.94 -4.65 -4.98
C ALA A 258 30.45 -4.33 -5.06
N ARG A 259 30.91 -3.74 -6.16
CA ARG A 259 32.31 -3.26 -6.27
C ARG A 259 32.60 -2.10 -5.32
N CYS A 260 31.65 -1.18 -5.16
CA CYS A 260 31.77 -0.07 -4.21
C CYS A 260 31.86 -0.57 -2.76
N SER A 261 31.15 -1.64 -2.40
CA SER A 261 31.24 -2.21 -1.05
C SER A 261 32.62 -2.83 -0.75
N ILE A 262 33.35 -3.28 -1.77
CA ILE A 262 34.73 -3.78 -1.59
C ILE A 262 35.73 -2.63 -1.41
N HIS A 263 35.59 -1.57 -2.22
CA HIS A 263 36.62 -0.53 -2.29
C HIS A 263 36.35 0.70 -1.41
N GLN A 264 35.07 0.99 -1.13
CA GLN A 264 34.63 2.22 -0.46
C GLN A 264 33.28 2.05 0.24
N GLU A 265 33.17 1.03 1.10
CA GLU A 265 31.97 0.72 1.87
C GLU A 265 31.45 1.93 2.69
N GLU A 266 32.36 2.69 3.30
CA GLU A 266 32.05 3.87 4.12
C GLU A 266 31.21 4.91 3.36
N LEU A 267 31.36 5.02 2.03
CA LEU A 267 30.54 5.91 1.22
C LEU A 267 29.07 5.50 1.28
N LEU A 268 28.78 4.20 1.16
CA LEU A 268 27.40 3.69 1.19
C LEU A 268 26.75 3.96 2.54
N TYR A 269 27.48 3.70 3.63
CA TYR A 269 27.03 4.00 4.99
C TYR A 269 26.84 5.50 5.23
N LYS A 270 27.71 6.37 4.70
CA LYS A 270 27.53 7.82 4.76
C LYS A 270 26.27 8.28 4.01
N LEU A 271 25.92 7.62 2.91
CA LEU A 271 24.77 7.98 2.08
C LEU A 271 23.44 7.46 2.60
N PHE A 272 23.41 6.27 3.21
CA PHE A 272 22.17 5.54 3.54
C PHE A 272 22.05 5.11 5.01
N GLY A 273 23.09 5.36 5.83
CA GLY A 273 23.14 4.92 7.21
C GLY A 273 23.10 3.39 7.32
N VAL A 274 22.42 2.87 8.34
CA VAL A 274 22.24 1.43 8.57
C VAL A 274 21.58 0.69 7.42
N ASN A 275 20.84 1.38 6.55
CA ASN A 275 20.21 0.77 5.37
C ASN A 275 21.21 0.45 4.25
N ALA A 276 22.46 0.92 4.37
CA ALA A 276 23.52 0.57 3.43
C ALA A 276 23.78 -0.95 3.42
N GLU A 277 23.71 -1.60 4.58
CA GLU A 277 23.93 -3.05 4.71
C GLU A 277 22.96 -3.84 3.82
N LEU A 278 21.66 -3.52 3.89
CA LEU A 278 20.65 -4.15 3.04
C LEU A 278 20.97 -3.97 1.54
N LEU A 279 21.44 -2.79 1.16
CA LEU A 279 21.78 -2.50 -0.23
C LEU A 279 23.03 -3.28 -0.67
N ILE A 280 24.01 -3.45 0.21
CA ILE A 280 25.24 -4.22 -0.03
C ILE A 280 24.89 -5.71 -0.16
N ASP A 281 24.16 -6.26 0.80
CA ASP A 281 23.72 -7.66 0.80
C ASP A 281 22.92 -7.98 -0.47
N HIS A 282 21.94 -7.14 -0.82
CA HIS A 282 21.14 -7.30 -2.03
C HIS A 282 21.99 -7.19 -3.30
N ALA A 283 23.04 -6.36 -3.33
CA ALA A 283 23.98 -6.29 -4.44
C ALA A 283 24.77 -7.60 -4.64
N TRP A 284 24.98 -8.38 -3.57
CA TRP A 284 25.59 -9.71 -3.61
C TRP A 284 24.60 -10.86 -3.78
N GLY A 285 23.30 -10.57 -3.74
CA GLY A 285 22.21 -11.55 -3.81
C GLY A 285 21.91 -12.21 -2.47
N TRP A 286 22.38 -11.63 -1.37
CA TRP A 286 22.19 -12.16 -0.02
C TRP A 286 20.98 -11.53 0.65
N GLU A 287 20.23 -12.34 1.39
CA GLU A 287 19.14 -11.89 2.26
C GLU A 287 19.05 -12.87 3.44
N PRO A 288 19.52 -12.47 4.64
CA PRO A 288 19.52 -13.35 5.80
C PRO A 288 18.14 -13.52 6.44
N CYS A 289 17.17 -12.65 6.14
CA CYS A 289 15.84 -12.75 6.72
C CYS A 289 15.15 -14.07 6.28
N THR A 290 14.68 -14.84 7.25
CA THR A 290 13.92 -16.09 7.02
C THR A 290 12.43 -15.91 7.28
N MET A 291 11.61 -16.85 6.82
CA MET A 291 10.17 -16.85 7.10
C MET A 291 9.89 -16.87 8.62
N GLU A 292 10.67 -17.65 9.37
CA GLU A 292 10.60 -17.68 10.84
C GLU A 292 10.83 -16.29 11.45
N MET A 293 11.86 -15.56 10.99
CA MET A 293 12.14 -14.20 11.46
C MET A 293 10.99 -13.23 11.12
N VAL A 294 10.41 -13.34 9.92
CA VAL A 294 9.24 -12.53 9.52
C VAL A 294 8.06 -12.77 10.46
N LYS A 295 7.80 -14.02 10.84
CA LYS A 295 6.70 -14.39 11.75
C LYS A 295 6.99 -14.03 13.21
N ALA A 296 8.25 -14.08 13.62
CA ALA A 296 8.70 -13.72 14.96
C ALA A 296 8.76 -12.19 15.18
N TYR A 297 8.90 -11.39 14.11
CA TYR A 297 9.05 -9.94 14.22
C TYR A 297 7.91 -9.29 15.02
N ARG A 298 8.28 -8.48 16.01
CA ARG A 298 7.37 -7.63 16.78
C ARG A 298 7.90 -6.20 16.75
N PRO A 299 7.13 -5.22 16.27
CA PRO A 299 7.58 -3.84 16.22
C PRO A 299 7.70 -3.27 17.64
N GLU A 300 8.77 -2.50 17.89
CA GLU A 300 8.95 -1.78 19.16
C GLU A 300 7.85 -0.74 19.39
N HIS A 301 7.45 -0.08 18.31
CA HIS A 301 6.35 0.88 18.31
C HIS A 301 5.35 0.53 17.21
N SER A 302 4.07 0.53 17.58
CA SER A 302 2.98 0.43 16.62
C SER A 302 2.28 1.78 16.48
N SER A 303 1.78 2.06 15.28
CA SER A 303 0.98 3.24 14.99
C SER A 303 -0.24 2.84 14.18
N MET A 304 -1.29 3.64 14.31
CA MET A 304 -2.48 3.54 13.47
C MET A 304 -2.71 4.90 12.83
N SER A 305 -3.05 4.93 11.56
CA SER A 305 -3.25 6.18 10.84
C SER A 305 -4.47 6.13 9.94
N SER A 306 -5.07 7.30 9.75
CA SER A 306 -6.22 7.52 8.88
C SER A 306 -5.92 8.72 8.00
N GLY A 307 -5.73 8.45 6.71
CA GLY A 307 -5.43 9.44 5.68
C GLY A 307 -6.61 9.71 4.74
N GLN A 308 -6.65 10.91 4.19
CA GLN A 308 -7.78 11.44 3.43
C GLN A 308 -7.31 12.46 2.39
N VAL A 309 -7.62 12.22 1.12
CA VAL A 309 -7.56 13.26 0.08
C VAL A 309 -8.99 13.72 -0.19
N LEU A 310 -9.24 15.02 -0.04
CA LEU A 310 -10.55 15.62 -0.23
C LEU A 310 -10.88 15.72 -1.73
N GLN A 311 -12.16 15.65 -2.09
CA GLN A 311 -12.60 15.69 -3.49
C GLN A 311 -12.34 17.06 -4.14
N GLU A 312 -12.52 18.11 -3.35
CA GLU A 312 -12.29 19.52 -3.69
C GLU A 312 -11.46 20.20 -2.59
N ALA A 313 -11.07 21.46 -2.83
CA ALA A 313 -10.32 22.26 -1.87
C ALA A 313 -11.27 22.76 -0.76
N TYR A 314 -10.97 22.44 0.50
CA TYR A 314 -11.83 22.78 1.64
C TYR A 314 -11.31 24.03 2.35
N SER A 315 -12.23 24.90 2.78
CA SER A 315 -11.88 25.99 3.70
C SER A 315 -11.50 25.47 5.09
N PHE A 316 -10.83 26.30 5.89
CA PHE A 316 -10.47 25.98 7.27
C PHE A 316 -11.65 25.41 8.08
N ARG A 317 -12.82 26.06 8.03
CA ARG A 317 -14.02 25.62 8.78
C ARG A 317 -14.53 24.25 8.32
N LYS A 318 -14.60 24.05 7.00
CA LYS A 318 -15.07 22.80 6.40
C LYS A 318 -14.10 21.65 6.68
N ALA A 319 -12.80 21.90 6.59
CA ALA A 319 -11.78 20.91 6.92
C ALA A 319 -11.75 20.56 8.42
N ARG A 320 -12.04 21.52 9.31
CA ARG A 320 -12.15 21.27 10.76
C ARG A 320 -13.26 20.25 11.10
N VAL A 321 -14.40 20.34 10.42
CA VAL A 321 -15.50 19.34 10.55
C VAL A 321 -15.00 17.95 10.19
N VAL A 322 -14.29 17.83 9.07
CA VAL A 322 -13.72 16.55 8.62
C VAL A 322 -12.68 16.00 9.59
N VAL A 323 -11.83 16.86 10.16
CA VAL A 323 -10.85 16.45 11.17
C VAL A 323 -11.53 15.91 12.42
N GLN A 324 -12.64 16.50 12.86
CA GLN A 324 -13.45 15.97 13.96
C GLN A 324 -14.02 14.58 13.61
N GLU A 325 -14.55 14.39 12.40
CA GLU A 325 -15.04 13.06 11.95
C GLU A 325 -13.92 12.01 11.97
N MET A 326 -12.72 12.39 11.53
CA MET A 326 -11.56 11.50 11.51
C MET A 326 -11.08 11.16 12.93
N ALA A 327 -11.10 12.13 13.86
CA ALA A 327 -10.74 11.92 15.26
C ALA A 327 -11.74 11.00 15.97
N ASP A 328 -13.04 11.15 15.71
CA ASP A 328 -14.07 10.24 16.22
C ASP A 328 -13.90 8.82 15.65
N ALA A 329 -13.61 8.71 14.34
CA ALA A 329 -13.42 7.43 13.67
C ALA A 329 -12.18 6.68 14.20
N ILE A 330 -11.03 7.36 14.36
CA ILE A 330 -9.81 6.72 14.87
C ILE A 330 -9.95 6.29 16.32
N ALA A 331 -10.68 7.06 17.14
CA ALA A 331 -10.99 6.66 18.51
C ALA A 331 -11.87 5.39 18.57
N LEU A 332 -12.89 5.29 17.72
CA LEU A 332 -13.70 4.07 17.62
C LEU A 332 -12.89 2.87 17.14
N ASP A 333 -11.97 3.05 16.17
CA ASP A 333 -11.08 1.99 15.68
C ASP A 333 -10.11 1.51 16.78
N LEU A 334 -9.60 2.43 17.62
CA LEU A 334 -8.82 2.08 18.81
C LEU A 334 -9.63 1.22 19.79
N VAL A 335 -10.89 1.59 20.08
CA VAL A 335 -11.76 0.80 20.96
C VAL A 335 -12.07 -0.57 20.36
N GLU A 336 -12.40 -0.64 19.07
CA GLU A 336 -12.70 -1.89 18.38
C GLU A 336 -11.52 -2.87 18.43
N LYS A 337 -10.29 -2.36 18.28
CA LYS A 337 -9.05 -3.15 18.36
C LYS A 337 -8.52 -3.36 19.79
N ARG A 338 -9.20 -2.81 20.80
CA ARG A 338 -8.78 -2.84 22.23
C ARG A 338 -7.37 -2.27 22.44
N CYS A 339 -7.11 -1.15 21.78
CA CYS A 339 -5.85 -0.43 21.83
C CYS A 339 -6.03 0.98 22.42
N VAL A 340 -4.94 1.51 22.94
CA VAL A 340 -4.83 2.87 23.50
C VAL A 340 -3.58 3.55 22.96
N SER A 341 -3.60 4.88 22.89
CA SER A 341 -2.48 5.70 22.42
C SER A 341 -2.32 6.93 23.30
N ASP A 342 -1.09 7.45 23.39
CA ASP A 342 -0.75 8.67 24.13
C ASP A 342 -0.24 9.80 23.21
N GLN A 343 -0.08 9.57 21.91
CA GLN A 343 0.47 10.57 21.01
C GLN A 343 -0.33 10.62 19.71
N LEU A 344 -0.69 11.84 19.32
CA LEU A 344 -1.46 12.14 18.11
C LEU A 344 -0.63 13.02 17.20
N VAL A 345 -0.57 12.68 15.92
CA VAL A 345 0.08 13.49 14.88
C VAL A 345 -0.97 13.87 13.85
N LEU A 346 -1.06 15.17 13.56
CA LEU A 346 -1.92 15.71 12.52
C LEU A 346 -1.04 16.25 11.39
N TYR A 347 -1.33 15.81 10.17
CA TYR A 347 -0.72 16.31 8.95
C TYR A 347 -1.79 16.89 8.02
N VAL A 348 -1.53 18.12 7.55
CA VAL A 348 -2.43 18.88 6.69
C VAL A 348 -1.68 19.32 5.43
N GLY A 349 -2.12 18.79 4.29
CA GLY A 349 -1.64 19.20 2.98
C GLY A 349 -2.58 20.22 2.35
N TYR A 350 -2.05 21.38 1.99
CA TYR A 350 -2.80 22.45 1.33
C TYR A 350 -3.02 22.20 -0.16
N ASP A 351 -4.04 22.85 -0.72
CA ASP A 351 -4.33 22.85 -2.14
C ASP A 351 -3.49 23.89 -2.90
N ARG A 352 -3.19 23.60 -4.17
CA ARG A 352 -2.55 24.54 -5.10
C ARG A 352 -3.38 25.80 -5.30
N GLU A 353 -4.71 25.66 -5.35
CA GLU A 353 -5.63 26.77 -5.55
C GLU A 353 -5.49 27.84 -4.49
N SER A 354 -4.93 27.51 -3.32
CA SER A 354 -4.59 28.49 -2.29
C SER A 354 -3.66 29.58 -2.82
N LEU A 355 -2.74 29.29 -3.74
CA LEU A 355 -1.79 30.28 -4.29
C LEU A 355 -2.38 31.12 -5.44
N THR A 356 -3.45 30.63 -6.08
CA THR A 356 -4.10 31.33 -7.21
C THR A 356 -5.35 32.08 -6.78
N SER A 357 -5.94 31.73 -5.64
CA SER A 357 -7.15 32.36 -5.11
C SER A 357 -6.88 33.77 -4.57
N PRO A 358 -7.86 34.69 -4.59
CA PRO A 358 -7.71 36.03 -4.02
C PRO A 358 -7.23 36.01 -2.56
N ALA A 359 -7.65 35.00 -1.79
CA ALA A 359 -7.31 34.82 -0.37
C ALA A 359 -5.84 34.47 -0.09
N GLY A 360 -5.09 34.00 -1.09
CA GLY A 360 -3.67 33.63 -0.93
C GLY A 360 -2.70 34.48 -1.76
N LYS A 361 -3.17 35.57 -2.39
CA LYS A 361 -2.29 36.55 -3.03
C LYS A 361 -1.26 37.15 -2.07
N ASP A 362 -1.60 37.24 -0.78
CA ASP A 362 -0.74 37.76 0.28
C ASP A 362 -0.02 36.66 1.08
N TYR A 363 -0.02 35.41 0.60
CA TYR A 363 0.68 34.32 1.27
C TYR A 363 2.20 34.40 1.00
N THR A 364 2.96 34.84 2.00
CA THR A 364 4.43 34.95 1.97
C THR A 364 5.14 33.72 2.55
N GLY A 365 4.39 32.67 2.90
CA GLY A 365 4.94 31.48 3.54
C GLY A 365 5.69 30.54 2.59
N PRO A 366 6.29 29.46 3.14
CA PRO A 366 7.08 28.52 2.35
C PRO A 366 6.21 27.76 1.34
N VAL A 367 6.77 27.57 0.14
CA VAL A 367 6.17 26.85 -0.98
C VAL A 367 7.05 25.65 -1.34
N SER A 368 6.41 24.52 -1.61
CA SER A 368 7.06 23.30 -2.12
C SER A 368 6.63 23.02 -3.56
N VAL A 369 7.39 22.19 -4.26
CA VAL A 369 7.06 21.74 -5.62
C VAL A 369 6.52 20.32 -5.54
N ASP A 370 5.36 20.08 -6.17
CA ASP A 370 4.77 18.76 -6.25
C ASP A 370 5.46 17.86 -7.30
N TRP A 371 5.04 16.61 -7.37
CA TRP A 371 5.55 15.63 -8.33
C TRP A 371 5.45 16.08 -9.80
N TYR A 372 4.47 16.92 -10.12
CA TYR A 372 4.21 17.44 -11.46
C TYR A 372 4.89 18.79 -11.71
N GLY A 373 5.82 19.21 -10.84
CA GLY A 373 6.54 20.48 -10.98
C GLY A 373 5.72 21.71 -10.58
N ARG A 374 4.58 21.55 -9.92
CA ARG A 374 3.65 22.65 -9.59
C ARG A 374 3.93 23.18 -8.19
N LYS A 375 3.86 24.51 -8.03
CA LYS A 375 4.01 25.18 -6.74
C LYS A 375 2.79 24.95 -5.85
N VAL A 376 3.00 24.51 -4.62
CA VAL A 376 1.96 24.31 -3.60
C VAL A 376 2.45 24.79 -2.23
N PRO A 377 1.59 25.32 -1.35
CA PRO A 377 2.02 25.72 -0.01
C PRO A 377 2.63 24.54 0.76
N LYS A 378 3.66 24.80 1.57
CA LYS A 378 4.28 23.78 2.42
C LYS A 378 3.24 23.22 3.39
N SER A 379 3.19 21.90 3.51
CA SER A 379 2.24 21.22 4.40
C SER A 379 2.48 21.56 5.86
N ALA A 380 1.41 21.62 6.65
CA ALA A 380 1.49 21.77 8.10
C ALA A 380 1.50 20.39 8.77
N HIS A 381 2.28 20.26 9.84
CA HIS A 381 2.27 19.07 10.69
C HIS A 381 2.43 19.48 12.15
N GLY A 382 1.81 18.73 13.05
CA GLY A 382 1.90 18.95 14.49
C GLY A 382 1.75 17.65 15.26
N THR A 383 2.25 17.66 16.49
CA THR A 383 2.17 16.53 17.42
C THR A 383 1.53 16.99 18.71
N ALA A 384 0.52 16.27 19.19
CA ALA A 384 -0.09 16.46 20.50
C ALA A 384 0.13 15.20 21.35
N ASN A 385 0.81 15.36 22.49
CA ASN A 385 0.94 14.29 23.47
C ASN A 385 -0.21 14.39 24.48
N LEU A 386 -0.89 13.28 24.68
CA LEU A 386 -1.90 13.09 25.70
C LEU A 386 -1.20 12.76 27.02
N HIS A 387 -1.69 13.31 28.13
CA HIS A 387 -1.15 13.01 29.47
C HIS A 387 -1.31 11.54 29.89
N ARG A 388 -2.10 10.76 29.15
CA ARG A 388 -2.36 9.35 29.42
C ARG A 388 -2.68 8.59 28.13
N PHE A 389 -2.43 7.29 28.16
CA PHE A 389 -2.93 6.35 27.15
C PHE A 389 -4.46 6.31 27.20
N THR A 390 -5.11 6.59 26.08
CA THR A 390 -6.57 6.62 26.00
C THR A 390 -7.08 6.23 24.61
N SER A 391 -8.35 5.83 24.57
CA SER A 391 -9.17 5.60 23.36
C SER A 391 -10.47 6.43 23.38
N SER A 392 -10.56 7.40 24.30
CA SER A 392 -11.72 8.29 24.43
C SER A 392 -11.84 9.22 23.23
N SER A 393 -13.00 9.18 22.56
CA SER A 393 -13.33 10.08 21.46
C SER A 393 -13.29 11.55 21.91
N ARG A 394 -13.72 11.85 23.14
CA ARG A 394 -13.71 13.20 23.69
C ARG A 394 -12.29 13.75 23.86
N LEU A 395 -11.38 12.99 24.47
CA LEU A 395 -10.01 13.43 24.71
C LEU A 395 -9.22 13.57 23.41
N ILE A 396 -9.33 12.56 22.54
CA ILE A 396 -8.66 12.55 21.22
C ILE A 396 -9.19 13.70 20.34
N GLY A 397 -10.51 13.88 20.28
CA GLY A 397 -11.14 14.96 19.52
C GLY A 397 -10.71 16.34 20.02
N LYS A 398 -10.72 16.58 21.34
CA LYS A 398 -10.29 17.86 21.91
C LYS A 398 -8.83 18.18 21.57
N ALA A 399 -7.93 17.20 21.72
CA ALA A 399 -6.50 17.38 21.45
C ALA A 399 -6.22 17.65 19.97
N ILE A 400 -6.82 16.88 19.06
CA ILE A 400 -6.63 17.06 17.62
C ILE A 400 -7.24 18.37 17.13
N LEU A 401 -8.42 18.77 17.63
CA LEU A 401 -9.02 20.03 17.24
C LEU A 401 -8.20 21.23 17.71
N ALA A 402 -7.66 21.18 18.94
CA ALA A 402 -6.76 22.22 19.44
C ALA A 402 -5.50 22.30 18.56
N LEU A 403 -4.91 21.15 18.23
CA LEU A 403 -3.76 21.07 17.34
C LEU A 403 -4.07 21.61 15.93
N TYR A 404 -5.24 21.30 15.38
CA TYR A 404 -5.70 21.83 14.10
C TYR A 404 -5.83 23.35 14.12
N ASP A 405 -6.44 23.90 15.16
CA ASP A 405 -6.66 25.34 15.31
C ASP A 405 -5.33 26.10 15.51
N GLU A 406 -4.28 25.43 15.99
CA GLU A 406 -2.93 25.96 16.16
C GLU A 406 -2.08 25.93 14.87
N ILE A 407 -2.02 24.79 14.17
CA ILE A 407 -1.06 24.59 13.07
C ILE A 407 -1.56 25.00 11.69
N VAL A 408 -2.88 25.12 11.50
CA VAL A 408 -3.49 25.33 10.17
C VAL A 408 -3.72 26.80 9.90
N ASP A 409 -3.21 27.30 8.77
CA ASP A 409 -3.48 28.66 8.33
C ASP A 409 -4.92 28.79 7.84
N LYS A 410 -5.68 29.70 8.47
CA LYS A 410 -7.10 29.95 8.19
C LYS A 410 -7.36 30.46 6.78
N ARG A 411 -6.35 31.00 6.10
CA ARG A 411 -6.44 31.57 4.74
C ARG A 411 -6.26 30.52 3.65
N LEU A 412 -5.61 29.41 3.96
CA LEU A 412 -5.26 28.38 2.99
C LEU A 412 -6.37 27.35 2.84
N LEU A 413 -6.48 26.79 1.64
CA LEU A 413 -7.41 25.71 1.35
C LEU A 413 -6.73 24.37 1.60
N VAL A 414 -7.45 23.44 2.23
CA VAL A 414 -6.96 22.11 2.58
C VAL A 414 -7.36 21.10 1.51
N ARG A 415 -6.42 20.22 1.13
CA ARG A 415 -6.64 19.13 0.16
C ARG A 415 -6.42 17.74 0.76
N ARG A 416 -5.52 17.63 1.74
CA ARG A 416 -5.13 16.36 2.35
C ARG A 416 -5.11 16.46 3.86
N LEU A 417 -5.63 15.45 4.52
CA LEU A 417 -5.64 15.31 5.98
C LEU A 417 -5.13 13.92 6.35
N ASN A 418 -4.29 13.83 7.37
CA ASN A 418 -3.88 12.56 7.95
C ASN A 418 -3.78 12.70 9.48
N ILE A 419 -4.37 11.76 10.19
CA ILE A 419 -4.27 11.64 11.64
C ILE A 419 -3.60 10.30 11.95
N SER A 420 -2.51 10.34 12.71
CA SER A 420 -1.82 9.16 13.21
C SER A 420 -1.85 9.13 14.73
N THR A 421 -2.25 8.00 15.29
CA THR A 421 -2.04 7.67 16.70
C THR A 421 -0.76 6.84 16.82
N ASN A 422 0.21 7.34 17.57
CA ASN A 422 1.51 6.71 17.78
C ASN A 422 1.57 6.02 19.16
N HIS A 423 2.62 5.24 19.40
CA HIS A 423 2.78 4.42 20.61
C HIS A 423 1.52 3.62 20.96
N VAL A 424 0.90 3.02 19.94
CA VAL A 424 -0.31 2.24 20.15
C VAL A 424 0.06 1.00 20.97
N LEU A 425 -0.66 0.78 22.07
CA LEU A 425 -0.51 -0.36 22.97
C LEU A 425 -1.85 -1.07 23.11
N SER A 426 -1.82 -2.40 23.21
CA SER A 426 -2.99 -3.16 23.63
C SER A 426 -3.32 -2.87 25.10
N GLU A 427 -4.60 -3.02 25.46
CA GLU A 427 -5.04 -2.87 26.84
C GLU A 427 -4.34 -3.85 27.82
N GLU A 428 -3.97 -5.04 27.34
CA GLU A 428 -3.24 -6.03 28.12
C GLU A 428 -1.81 -5.56 28.43
N GLN A 429 -1.11 -5.03 27.43
CA GLN A 429 0.23 -4.44 27.61
C GLN A 429 0.19 -3.22 28.54
N MET A 430 -0.88 -2.43 28.48
CA MET A 430 -1.07 -1.29 29.37
C MET A 430 -1.24 -1.73 30.84
N LYS A 431 -2.06 -2.74 31.11
CA LYS A 431 -2.22 -3.29 32.47
C LYS A 431 -0.88 -3.74 33.07
N GLN A 432 0.00 -4.32 32.25
CA GLN A 432 1.35 -4.72 32.66
C GLN A 432 2.28 -3.52 32.95
N ARG A 433 2.11 -2.38 32.25
CA ARG A 433 2.90 -1.15 32.47
C ARG A 433 2.43 -0.32 33.67
N THR A 434 1.14 -0.36 34.00
CA THR A 434 0.54 0.46 35.08
C THR A 434 0.97 0.02 36.48
N SER A 435 1.62 -1.14 36.61
CA SER A 435 2.16 -1.66 37.87
C SER A 435 3.41 -0.91 38.36
N LYS A 436 3.90 0.11 37.63
CA LYS A 436 5.02 0.94 38.09
C LYS A 436 4.58 1.86 39.25
N PRO A 437 5.28 1.84 40.39
CA PRO A 437 4.96 2.70 41.52
C PRO A 437 5.16 4.18 41.14
N VAL A 438 4.24 5.02 41.62
CA VAL A 438 4.28 6.47 41.45
C VAL A 438 4.90 7.06 42.72
N GLU A 439 5.88 7.94 42.58
CA GLU A 439 6.45 8.70 43.69
C GLU A 439 5.45 9.76 44.15
N LEU A 440 5.18 9.82 45.45
CA LEU A 440 4.21 10.73 46.06
C LEU A 440 4.94 11.96 46.60
N ASP A 441 4.60 13.14 46.09
CA ASP A 441 4.95 14.44 46.65
C ASP A 441 4.17 14.76 47.95
N MET A 442 4.84 15.24 48.99
CA MET A 442 4.28 15.48 50.32
C MET A 442 3.28 16.65 50.38
N PHE A 443 3.32 17.57 49.40
CA PHE A 443 2.51 18.79 49.40
C PHE A 443 1.24 18.71 48.52
N THR A 444 0.96 17.55 47.94
CA THR A 444 -0.22 17.33 47.10
C THR A 444 -1.42 16.85 47.93
N ASP A 445 -2.59 17.48 47.78
CA ASP A 445 -3.84 16.97 48.36
C ASP A 445 -4.32 15.72 47.60
N TYR A 446 -3.88 14.56 48.09
CA TYR A 446 -4.21 13.26 47.49
C TYR A 446 -5.67 12.89 47.58
N GLU A 447 -6.45 13.43 48.51
CA GLU A 447 -7.88 13.13 48.60
C GLU A 447 -8.66 13.86 47.50
N ALA A 448 -8.34 15.13 47.26
CA ALA A 448 -8.89 15.88 46.13
C ALA A 448 -8.50 15.23 44.79
N VAL A 449 -7.22 14.90 44.60
CA VAL A 449 -6.73 14.23 43.38
C VAL A 449 -7.36 12.84 43.19
N LYS A 450 -7.61 12.08 44.26
CA LYS A 450 -8.32 10.79 44.16
C LYS A 450 -9.78 10.96 43.75
N LYS A 451 -10.50 11.93 44.32
CA LYS A 451 -11.90 12.21 43.96
C LYS A 451 -12.01 12.66 42.50
N GLU A 452 -11.14 13.54 42.04
CA GLU A 452 -11.09 13.97 40.63
C GLU A 452 -10.79 12.80 39.69
N LYS A 453 -9.79 11.96 40.02
CA LYS A 453 -9.48 10.75 39.24
C LYS A 453 -10.66 9.79 39.17
N GLN A 454 -11.38 9.57 40.26
CA GLN A 454 -12.55 8.67 40.29
C GLN A 454 -13.70 9.20 39.42
N ILE A 455 -13.96 10.51 39.45
CA ILE A 455 -14.99 11.14 38.61
C ILE A 455 -14.59 11.00 37.13
N GLU A 456 -13.32 11.25 36.81
CA GLU A 456 -12.81 11.13 35.45
C GLU A 456 -12.86 9.67 34.95
N GLU A 457 -12.44 8.70 35.77
CA GLU A 457 -12.50 7.28 35.44
C GLU A 457 -13.93 6.79 35.25
N ALA A 458 -14.88 7.24 36.09
CA ALA A 458 -16.29 6.93 35.92
C ALA A 458 -16.86 7.52 34.62
N ALA A 459 -16.46 8.75 34.25
CA ALA A 459 -16.86 9.37 33.00
C ALA A 459 -16.30 8.61 31.78
N LEU A 460 -15.02 8.22 31.82
CA LEU A 460 -14.39 7.43 30.76
C LEU A 460 -15.00 6.03 30.63
N ALA A 461 -15.33 5.38 31.74
CA ALA A 461 -16.00 4.08 31.73
C ALA A 461 -17.40 4.16 31.12
N ARG A 462 -18.15 5.24 31.38
CA ARG A 462 -19.44 5.51 30.72
C ARG A 462 -19.26 5.75 29.22
N GLU A 463 -18.29 6.57 28.83
CA GLU A 463 -17.99 6.85 27.42
C GLU A 463 -17.63 5.57 26.66
N ARG A 464 -16.78 4.71 27.25
CA ARG A 464 -16.41 3.44 26.67
C ARG A 464 -17.61 2.54 26.38
N LYS A 465 -18.54 2.40 27.33
CA LYS A 465 -19.78 1.62 27.13
C LYS A 465 -20.60 2.16 25.95
N ILE A 466 -20.63 3.49 25.77
CA ILE A 466 -21.30 4.12 24.64
C ILE A 466 -20.56 3.80 23.34
N GLN A 467 -19.23 3.91 23.30
CA GLN A 467 -18.41 3.58 22.12
C GLN A 467 -18.59 2.10 21.72
N GLU A 468 -18.56 1.17 22.67
CA GLU A 468 -18.82 -0.26 22.45
C GLU A 468 -20.23 -0.51 21.89
N THR A 469 -21.23 0.18 22.42
CA THR A 469 -22.61 0.11 21.92
C THR A 469 -22.70 0.61 20.47
N ILE A 470 -22.05 1.74 20.16
CA ILE A 470 -21.99 2.29 18.79
C ILE A 470 -21.32 1.29 17.84
N ILE A 471 -20.21 0.67 18.23
CA ILE A 471 -19.50 -0.32 17.42
C ILE A 471 -20.40 -1.53 17.16
N ASN A 472 -21.09 -2.05 18.18
CA ASN A 472 -22.01 -3.19 18.03
C ASN A 472 -23.15 -2.89 17.04
N ILE A 473 -23.73 -1.69 17.11
CA ILE A 473 -24.78 -1.26 16.18
C ILE A 473 -24.23 -1.14 14.75
N LYS A 474 -23.02 -0.58 14.59
CA LYS A 474 -22.36 -0.46 13.27
C LYS A 474 -22.01 -1.82 12.67
N ASN A 475 -21.57 -2.78 13.48
CA ASN A 475 -21.23 -4.12 13.03
C ASN A 475 -22.48 -4.93 12.63
N LYS A 476 -23.62 -4.71 13.30
CA LYS A 476 -24.87 -5.41 12.98
C LYS A 476 -25.64 -4.80 11.81
N PHE A 477 -25.69 -3.47 11.71
CA PHE A 477 -26.56 -2.75 10.77
C PHE A 477 -25.79 -1.97 9.69
N GLY A 478 -24.46 -2.04 9.68
CA GLY A 478 -23.57 -1.36 8.74
C GLY A 478 -23.06 0.00 9.26
N LYS A 479 -21.94 0.47 8.69
CA LYS A 479 -21.21 1.66 9.18
C LYS A 479 -22.02 2.96 9.19
N ASN A 480 -23.03 3.07 8.33
CA ASN A 480 -23.91 4.23 8.21
C ASN A 480 -25.20 4.12 9.05
N SER A 481 -25.34 3.08 9.89
CA SER A 481 -26.53 2.89 10.75
C SER A 481 -26.66 3.95 11.84
N LEU A 482 -25.52 4.52 12.30
CA LEU A 482 -25.49 5.54 13.34
C LEU A 482 -24.53 6.67 12.94
N LEU A 483 -25.10 7.85 12.72
CA LEU A 483 -24.42 9.07 12.32
C LEU A 483 -24.76 10.20 13.31
N ARG A 484 -23.80 11.08 13.58
CA ARG A 484 -24.01 12.29 14.39
C ARG A 484 -24.57 13.41 13.51
N GLY A 485 -25.21 14.42 14.11
CA GLY A 485 -25.70 15.60 13.39
C GLY A 485 -24.63 16.28 12.53
N LEU A 486 -23.39 16.32 13.03
CA LEU A 486 -22.22 16.84 12.32
C LEU A 486 -21.90 16.10 11.00
N ASN A 487 -22.33 14.84 10.84
CA ASN A 487 -22.19 14.10 9.58
C ASN A 487 -23.23 14.49 8.51
N PHE A 488 -24.08 15.47 8.81
CA PHE A 488 -25.02 16.09 7.88
C PHE A 488 -24.62 17.52 7.50
N ASP A 489 -23.58 18.09 8.14
CA ASP A 489 -23.08 19.42 7.82
C ASP A 489 -22.48 19.47 6.41
N GLU A 490 -22.52 20.65 5.80
CA GLU A 490 -21.97 20.89 4.47
C GLU A 490 -20.45 20.65 4.46
N GLY A 491 -20.02 19.62 3.72
CA GLY A 491 -18.62 19.18 3.69
C GLY A 491 -18.25 18.02 4.60
N SER A 492 -19.22 17.43 5.30
CA SER A 492 -19.02 16.14 5.97
C SER A 492 -18.67 15.04 4.95
N THR A 493 -17.73 14.18 5.31
CA THR A 493 -17.22 13.11 4.43
C THR A 493 -17.56 11.72 4.96
N ALA A 494 -17.89 11.59 6.24
CA ALA A 494 -18.07 10.30 6.91
C ALA A 494 -19.02 9.32 6.18
N LYS A 495 -20.15 9.81 5.66
CA LYS A 495 -21.16 8.98 4.97
C LYS A 495 -20.62 8.29 3.73
N GLU A 496 -19.92 9.05 2.89
CA GLU A 496 -19.33 8.54 1.66
C GLU A 496 -18.17 7.59 1.99
N ARG A 497 -17.38 7.91 3.00
CA ARG A 497 -16.23 7.12 3.42
C ARG A 497 -16.61 5.79 4.04
N ASN A 498 -17.72 5.73 4.75
CA ASN A 498 -18.28 4.48 5.25
C ASN A 498 -18.66 3.50 4.12
N LYS A 499 -18.84 3.99 2.89
CA LYS A 499 -19.08 3.18 1.68
C LYS A 499 -17.80 2.91 0.89
N GLN A 500 -16.63 3.23 1.43
CA GLN A 500 -15.34 3.11 0.75
C GLN A 500 -14.36 2.24 1.56
N ILE A 501 -13.46 1.56 0.84
CA ILE A 501 -12.28 0.87 1.38
C ILE A 501 -11.07 1.43 0.61
N GLY A 502 -10.05 1.90 1.32
CA GLY A 502 -8.87 2.51 0.70
C GLY A 502 -9.16 3.77 -0.15
N GLY A 503 -10.29 4.45 0.05
CA GLY A 503 -10.72 5.62 -0.74
C GLY A 503 -11.44 5.28 -2.06
N HIS A 504 -11.71 4.00 -2.29
CA HIS A 504 -12.45 3.45 -3.43
C HIS A 504 -13.73 2.78 -2.97
N LYS A 505 -14.73 2.60 -3.85
CA LYS A 505 -16.01 2.00 -3.45
C LYS A 505 -15.76 0.60 -2.85
N ALA A 506 -16.40 0.39 -1.69
CA ALA A 506 -16.30 -0.83 -0.91
C ALA A 506 -16.83 -2.02 -1.70
#